data_AF-A0A843KYB9-F1
#
_entry.id   AF-A0A843KYB9-F1
#
_cell.length_a   1.000
_cell.length_b   1.000
_cell.length_c   1.000
_cell.angle_alpha   90.00
_cell.angle_beta   90.00
_cell.angle_gamma   90.00
#
_symmetry.space_group_name_H-M   'P 1'
#
loop_
_entity.id
_entity.type
_entity.pdbx_description
1 polymer ?
#
loop_
_entity_poly.entity_id
_entity_poly.type
_entity_poly.pdbx_seq_one_letter_code
_entity_poly.pdbx_strand_id
1 'polypeptide(L)' 'VLFADGIREKSHYCLEQYLGTYVSAGKLDARWLLLFSRMRKRREDSQYSFSPAPLPDEIESVLDLTEQFIDRMEKLVSER' A
#
# COMPACT_ATOMS: atom_id res chain seq x y z
N VAL A 1 0.03 -5.69 9.30
CA VAL A 1 -0.90 -6.76 8.85
C VAL A 1 -0.21 -8.13 8.86
N LEU A 2 0.60 -8.54 7.87
CA LEU A 2 1.26 -9.86 7.81
C LEU A 2 1.81 -10.41 9.15
N PHE A 3 2.59 -9.62 9.88
CA PHE A 3 3.16 -10.04 11.16
C PHE A 3 2.10 -10.31 12.24
N ALA A 4 1.04 -9.50 12.29
CA ALA A 4 -0.08 -9.73 13.20
C ALA A 4 -0.75 -11.08 12.91
N ASP A 5 -0.63 -11.58 11.69
CA ASP A 5 -1.20 -12.84 11.20
C ASP A 5 -0.21 -14.00 11.33
N GLY A 6 0.93 -13.79 11.99
CA GLY A 6 1.97 -14.80 12.18
C GLY A 6 2.86 -15.02 10.97
N ILE A 7 2.73 -14.23 9.89
CA ILE A 7 3.49 -14.38 8.66
C ILE A 7 4.75 -13.49 8.71
N ARG A 8 5.92 -14.10 8.60
CA ARG A 8 7.23 -13.41 8.55
C ARG A 8 7.72 -13.25 7.12
N GLU A 9 7.08 -12.36 6.37
CA GLU A 9 7.43 -12.01 5.00
C GLU A 9 7.61 -10.48 4.90
N LYS A 10 8.54 -10.02 4.03
CA LYS A 10 8.91 -8.61 3.87
C LYS A 10 8.82 -8.11 2.42
N SER A 11 8.57 -8.99 1.45
CA SER A 11 8.42 -8.64 0.04
C SER A 11 7.19 -7.76 -0.18
N HIS A 12 7.38 -6.63 -0.88
CA HIS A 12 6.27 -5.75 -1.28
C HIS A 12 5.23 -6.50 -2.12
N TYR A 13 5.67 -7.41 -2.99
CA TYR A 13 4.77 -8.22 -3.81
C TYR A 13 3.92 -9.16 -2.93
N CYS A 14 4.55 -9.87 -1.99
CA CYS A 14 3.83 -10.75 -1.09
C CYS A 14 2.85 -9.97 -0.20
N LEU A 15 3.20 -8.75 0.22
CA LEU A 15 2.31 -7.89 0.98
C LEU A 15 1.07 -7.47 0.15
N GLU A 16 1.25 -7.12 -1.13
CA GLU A 16 0.14 -6.83 -2.05
C GLU A 16 -0.80 -8.04 -2.21
N GLN A 17 -0.24 -9.22 -2.50
CA GLN A 17 -1.02 -10.45 -2.62
C GLN A 17 -1.79 -10.76 -1.34
N TYR A 18 -1.15 -10.54 -0.18
CA TYR A 18 -1.77 -10.80 1.10
C TYR A 18 -2.90 -9.83 1.43
N LEU A 19 -2.75 -8.54 1.15
CA LEU A 19 -3.84 -7.56 1.26
C LEU A 19 -5.04 -7.96 0.38
N GLY A 20 -4.80 -8.61 -0.76
CA GLY A 20 -5.84 -9.21 -1.59
C GLY A 20 -6.74 -10.20 -0.83
N THR A 21 -6.19 -10.96 0.13
CA THR A 21 -6.99 -11.88 0.95
C THR A 21 -7.95 -11.14 1.89
N TYR A 22 -7.54 -9.98 2.41
CA TYR A 22 -8.39 -9.12 3.24
C TYR A 22 -9.52 -8.48 2.44
N VAL A 23 -9.23 -8.08 1.20
CA VAL A 23 -10.23 -7.56 0.27
C VAL A 23 -11.27 -8.62 -0.07
N SER A 24 -10.82 -9.83 -0.45
CA SER A 24 -11.72 -10.95 -0.74
C SER A 24 -12.57 -11.37 0.46
N ALA A 25 -12.06 -11.20 1.69
CA ALA A 25 -12.79 -11.45 2.92
C ALA A 25 -13.72 -10.29 3.36
N GLY A 26 -13.79 -9.20 2.58
CA GLY A 26 -14.61 -8.02 2.90
C GLY A 26 -14.09 -7.18 4.08
N LYS A 27 -12.86 -7.43 4.55
CA LYS A 27 -12.24 -6.74 5.69
C LYS A 27 -11.50 -5.46 5.28
N LEU A 28 -11.20 -5.32 4.00
CA LEU A 28 -10.50 -4.18 3.43
C LEU A 28 -11.15 -3.76 2.12
N ASP A 29 -11.33 -2.45 1.93
CA ASP A 29 -11.79 -1.91 0.66
C ASP A 29 -10.71 -2.09 -0.43
N ALA A 30 -11.12 -2.54 -1.62
CA ALA A 30 -10.23 -2.79 -2.75
C ALA A 30 -9.40 -1.57 -3.19
N ARG A 31 -9.86 -0.34 -2.90
CA ARG A 31 -9.12 0.88 -3.22
C ARG A 31 -7.76 0.93 -2.53
N TRP A 32 -7.64 0.37 -1.32
CA TRP A 32 -6.39 0.37 -0.57
C TRP A 32 -5.36 -0.56 -1.21
N LEU A 33 -5.80 -1.72 -1.71
CA LEU A 33 -4.96 -2.61 -2.50
C LEU A 33 -4.49 -1.94 -3.80
N LEU A 34 -5.41 -1.26 -4.49
CA LEU A 34 -5.08 -0.52 -5.71
C LEU A 34 -4.09 0.63 -5.44
N LEU A 35 -4.27 1.36 -4.34
CA LEU A 35 -3.36 2.42 -3.92
C LEU A 35 -1.96 1.85 -3.64
N PHE A 36 -1.86 0.76 -2.88
CA PHE A 36 -0.59 0.09 -2.61
C PHE A 36 0.13 -0.35 -3.90
N SER A 37 -0.61 -0.97 -4.82
CA SER A 37 -0.08 -1.40 -6.13
C SER A 37 0.47 -0.22 -6.94
N ARG A 38 -0.29 0.88 -7.01
CA ARG A 38 0.13 2.11 -7.69
C ARG A 38 1.38 2.71 -7.05
N MET A 39 1.45 2.76 -5.73
CA MET A 39 2.61 3.32 -5.01
C MET A 39 3.85 2.46 -5.21
N ARG A 40 3.72 1.13 -5.18
CA ARG A 40 4.82 0.21 -5.48
C ARG A 40 5.38 0.44 -6.88
N LYS A 41 4.50 0.62 -7.88
CA LYS A 41 4.92 0.94 -9.25
C LYS A 41 5.58 2.31 -9.36
N ARG A 42 5.00 3.35 -8.76
CA ARG A 42 5.59 4.71 -8.77
C ARG A 42 6.98 4.74 -8.11
N ARG A 43 7.16 4.02 -7.00
CA ARG A 43 8.47 3.85 -6.36
C ARG A 43 9.47 3.20 -7.32
N GLU A 44 9.07 2.11 -7.98
CA GLU A 44 9.91 1.41 -8.96
C GLU A 44 10.32 2.36 -10.10
N ASP A 45 9.35 3.03 -10.72
CA ASP A 45 9.60 3.97 -11.81
C ASP A 45 10.52 5.10 -11.33
N SER A 46 10.26 5.69 -10.16
CA SER A 46 11.08 6.77 -9.60
C SER A 46 12.51 6.36 -9.26
N GLN A 47 12.78 5.10 -8.94
CA GLN A 47 14.10 4.65 -8.50
C GLN A 47 14.94 4.01 -9.59
N TYR A 48 14.29 3.42 -10.60
CA TYR A 48 14.96 2.57 -11.57
C TYR A 48 14.72 3.00 -13.03
N SER A 49 13.83 3.97 -13.29
CA SER A 49 13.60 4.48 -14.63
C SER A 49 14.28 5.84 -14.86
N PHE A 50 14.33 6.26 -16.12
CA PHE A 50 14.76 7.61 -16.53
C PHE A 50 13.56 8.57 -16.70
N SER A 51 12.42 8.26 -16.08
CA SER A 51 11.24 9.12 -16.12
C SER A 51 11.51 10.48 -15.47
N PRO A 52 10.83 11.54 -15.92
CA PRO A 52 10.90 12.84 -15.24
C PRO A 52 10.52 12.72 -13.77
N ALA A 53 11.13 13.58 -12.94
CA ALA A 53 10.73 13.70 -11.55
C ALA A 53 9.25 14.12 -11.43
N PRO A 54 8.51 13.62 -10.43
CA PRO A 54 7.13 14.02 -10.19
C PRO A 54 7.04 15.50 -9.81
N LEU A 55 5.90 16.11 -10.11
CA LEU A 55 5.64 17.50 -9.75
C LEU A 55 5.34 17.63 -8.24
N PRO A 56 5.59 18.81 -7.62
CA PRO A 56 5.34 19.00 -6.19
C PRO A 56 3.91 18.68 -5.73
N ASP A 57 2.90 19.07 -6.51
CA ASP A 57 1.49 18.80 -6.24
C ASP A 57 1.14 17.30 -6.35
N GLU A 58 1.80 16.57 -7.25
CA GLU A 58 1.68 15.11 -7.33
C GLU A 58 2.26 14.42 -6.09
N ILE A 59 3.33 14.97 -5.51
CA ILE A 59 3.95 14.46 -4.28
C ILE A 59 3.02 14.70 -3.10
N GLU A 60 2.52 15.93 -2.93
CA GLU A 60 1.61 16.29 -1.84
C GLU A 60 0.34 15.42 -1.84
N SER A 61 -0.27 15.23 -3.01
CA SER A 61 -1.45 14.37 -3.16
C SER A 61 -1.18 12.91 -2.78
N VAL A 62 0.03 12.42 -3.07
CA VAL A 62 0.44 11.05 -2.70
C VAL A 62 0.66 10.92 -1.20
N LEU A 63 1.24 11.94 -0.56
CA LEU A 63 1.49 11.93 0.89
C LEU A 63 0.17 11.85 1.66
N ASP A 64 -0.82 12.67 1.33
CA ASP A 64 -2.16 12.63 1.96
C ASP A 64 -2.82 11.25 1.81
N LEU A 65 -2.80 10.67 0.60
CA LEU A 65 -3.31 9.32 0.38
C LEU A 65 -2.54 8.25 1.17
N THR A 66 -1.24 8.44 1.36
CA THR A 66 -0.39 7.51 2.10
C THR A 66 -0.71 7.54 3.59
N GLU A 67 -0.95 8.71 4.16
CA GLU A 67 -1.41 8.86 5.54
C GLU A 67 -2.74 8.13 5.76
N GLN A 68 -3.72 8.35 4.88
CA GLN A 68 -5.00 7.63 4.95
C GLN A 68 -4.85 6.11 4.83
N PHE A 69 -3.91 5.64 4.00
CA PHE A 69 -3.62 4.21 3.88
C PHE A 69 -3.06 3.64 5.18
N ILE A 70 -2.10 4.34 5.81
CA ILE A 70 -1.50 3.95 7.09
C ILE A 70 -2.59 3.86 8.16
N ASP A 71 -3.41 4.90 8.31
CA ASP A 71 -4.53 4.92 9.26
C ASP A 71 -5.47 3.73 9.08
N ARG A 72 -5.79 3.37 7.82
CA ARG A 72 -6.65 2.21 7.58
C ARG A 72 -5.96 0.90 7.95
N MET A 73 -4.67 0.75 7.64
CA MET A 73 -3.91 -0.45 7.99
C MET A 73 -3.76 -0.61 9.50
N GLU A 74 -3.57 0.48 10.24
CA GLU A 74 -3.53 0.47 11.70
C GLU A 74 -4.86 0.02 12.28
N LYS A 75 -5.98 0.61 11.82
CA LYS A 75 -7.33 0.17 12.21
C LYS A 75 -7.56 -1.32 11.92
N LEU A 76 -7.14 -1.78 10.74
CA LEU A 76 -7.27 -3.19 10.35
C LEU A 76 -6.52 -4.15 11.30
N VAL A 77 -5.40 -3.70 11.86
CA VAL A 77 -4.60 -4.47 12.82
C VAL A 77 -5.17 -4.37 14.23
N SER A 78 -5.72 -3.21 14.62
CA SER A 78 -6.27 -2.97 15.96
C SER A 78 -7.70 -3.49 16.16
N GLU A 79 -8.53 -3.52 15.11
CA GLU A 79 -9.92 -4.02 15.12
C GLU A 79 -10.01 -5.56 15.17
N ARG A 80 -8.91 -6.22 15.55
CA ARG A 80 -8.81 -7.68 15.66
C ARG A 80 -9.33 -8.22 16.97
#